data_AF-A0A164GS88-F1
#
_entry.id   AF-A0A164GS88-F1
#
_cell.length_a   1.000
_cell.length_b   1.000
_cell.length_c   1.000
_cell.angle_alpha   90.00
_cell.angle_beta   90.00
_cell.angle_gamma   90.00
#
_symmetry.space_group_name_H-M   'P 1'
#
loop_
_entity.id
_entity.type
_entity.pdbx_description
1 polymer ?
#
loop_
_entity_poly.entity_id
_entity_poly.type
_entity_poly.pdbx_seq_one_letter_code
_entity_poly.pdbx_strand_id
1 'polypeptide(L)'
;PEESKSAKSDWTRRTNEIYKDWAAVKQDFLEAFVSSKSFATSWCADCQAPLLQCYISCDNCRMKRCEKCDQAFHKCHPFHLRTFYEKEISRILLPEQFILSGQVVACGK
;
A
#
# COMPACT_ATOMS: atom_id res chain seq x y z
N PRO A 1 14.57 -29.72 56.03
CA PRO A 1 15.17 -29.89 54.68
C PRO A 1 14.43 -28.99 53.69
N GLU A 2 14.85 -27.73 53.61
CA GLU A 2 14.34 -26.81 52.59
C GLU A 2 15.28 -26.85 51.39
N GLU A 3 14.79 -27.41 50.29
CA GLU A 3 15.50 -27.43 49.00
C GLU A 3 15.63 -26.00 48.48
N SER A 4 16.86 -25.48 48.47
CA SER A 4 17.21 -24.24 47.79
C SER A 4 17.19 -24.48 46.27
N LYS A 5 16.00 -24.42 45.66
CA LYS A 5 15.86 -24.40 44.20
C LYS A 5 16.58 -23.18 43.64
N SER A 6 17.73 -23.41 43.00
CA SER A 6 18.62 -22.34 42.54
C SER A 6 17.93 -21.43 41.52
N ALA A 7 18.06 -20.11 41.71
CA ALA A 7 17.49 -19.08 40.84
C ALA A 7 17.85 -19.23 39.34
N LYS A 8 18.97 -19.90 39.04
CA LYS A 8 19.35 -20.27 37.66
C LYS A 8 18.37 -21.23 37.00
N SER A 9 17.86 -22.24 37.72
CA SER A 9 16.92 -23.21 37.17
C SER A 9 15.58 -22.58 36.78
N ASP A 10 15.14 -21.59 37.57
CA ASP A 10 13.89 -20.88 37.31
C ASP A 10 14.04 -19.90 36.14
N TRP A 11 15.24 -19.33 35.95
CA TRP A 11 15.52 -18.47 34.79
C TRP A 11 15.59 -19.25 33.47
N THR A 12 16.24 -20.41 33.47
CA THR A 12 16.27 -21.29 32.29
C THR A 12 14.87 -21.77 31.91
N ARG A 13 14.03 -22.11 32.91
CA ARG A 13 12.64 -22.51 32.68
C ARG A 13 11.84 -21.38 32.02
N ARG A 14 11.86 -20.17 32.60
CA ARG A 14 11.15 -19.00 32.04
C ARG A 14 11.61 -18.66 30.63
N THR A 15 12.91 -18.75 30.36
CA THR A 15 13.46 -18.49 29.02
C THR A 15 12.95 -19.49 27.99
N ASN A 16 12.83 -20.78 28.36
CA ASN A 16 12.26 -21.81 27.48
C ASN A 16 10.76 -21.61 27.25
N GLU A 17 10.01 -21.18 28.26
CA GLU A 17 8.59 -20.85 28.13
C GLU A 17 8.40 -19.69 27.12
N ILE A 18 9.17 -18.60 27.27
CA ILE A 18 9.14 -17.47 26.33
C ILE A 18 9.49 -17.90 24.90
N TYR A 19 10.49 -18.77 24.72
CA TYR A 19 10.86 -19.26 23.39
C TYR A 19 9.75 -20.09 22.73
N LYS A 20 9.05 -20.92 23.52
CA LYS A 20 7.91 -21.70 23.03
C LYS A 20 6.74 -20.80 22.67
N ASP A 21 6.41 -19.84 23.51
CA ASP A 21 5.33 -18.89 23.26
C ASP A 21 5.62 -18.06 22.01
N TRP A 22 6.84 -17.55 21.86
CA TRP A 22 7.25 -16.83 20.67
C TRP A 22 7.22 -17.71 19.42
N ALA A 23 7.72 -18.94 19.49
CA ALA A 23 7.68 -19.87 18.36
C ALA A 23 6.24 -20.19 17.93
N ALA A 24 5.30 -20.24 18.87
CA ALA A 24 3.88 -20.49 18.59
C ALA A 24 3.21 -19.32 17.85
N VAL A 25 3.58 -18.07 18.15
CA VAL A 25 2.91 -16.87 17.57
C VAL A 25 3.70 -16.19 16.44
N LYS A 26 4.96 -16.57 16.22
CA LYS A 26 5.85 -15.89 15.27
C LYS A 26 5.29 -15.87 13.85
N GLN A 27 4.71 -16.98 13.39
CA GLN A 27 4.16 -17.08 12.03
C GLN A 27 2.95 -16.16 11.87
N ASP A 28 1.99 -16.24 12.79
CA ASP A 28 0.79 -15.39 12.80
C ASP A 28 1.14 -13.91 12.87
N PHE A 29 2.14 -13.55 13.69
CA PHE A 29 2.64 -12.18 13.76
C PHE A 29 3.26 -11.73 12.43
N LEU A 30 4.05 -12.59 11.78
CA LEU A 30 4.68 -12.28 10.49
C LEU A 30 3.63 -12.12 9.39
N GLU A 31 2.63 -13.00 9.35
CA GLU A 31 1.51 -12.92 8.41
C GLU A 31 0.68 -11.66 8.66
N ALA A 32 0.30 -11.38 9.90
CA ALA A 32 -0.42 -10.15 10.24
C ALA A 32 0.38 -8.90 9.86
N PHE A 33 1.70 -8.89 10.12
CA PHE A 33 2.58 -7.80 9.72
C PHE A 33 2.64 -7.64 8.20
N VAL A 34 2.87 -8.72 7.46
CA VAL A 34 2.94 -8.69 5.99
C VAL A 34 1.58 -8.29 5.40
N SER A 35 0.47 -8.83 5.89
CA SER A 35 -0.88 -8.45 5.46
C SER A 35 -1.22 -7.00 5.80
N SER A 36 -0.77 -6.48 6.94
CA SER A 36 -0.92 -5.05 7.28
C SER A 36 -0.12 -4.13 6.34
N LYS A 37 0.93 -4.67 5.70
CA LYS A 37 1.82 -3.96 4.78
C LYS A 37 1.58 -4.30 3.32
N SER A 38 0.74 -5.29 3.02
CA SER A 38 0.35 -5.63 1.65
C SER A 38 -0.59 -4.54 1.17
N PHE A 39 -0.01 -3.43 0.70
CA PHE A 39 -0.64 -2.59 -0.29
C PHE A 39 -1.06 -3.53 -1.41
N ALA A 40 -2.36 -3.73 -1.62
CA ALA A 40 -2.85 -4.43 -2.79
C ALA A 40 -2.32 -3.66 -4.00
N THR A 41 -1.23 -4.15 -4.60
CA THR A 41 -0.59 -3.55 -5.77
C THR A 41 -1.67 -3.43 -6.83
N SER A 42 -2.12 -2.20 -7.07
CA SER A 42 -3.09 -1.93 -8.13
C SER A 42 -2.33 -1.92 -9.46
N TRP A 43 -3.00 -2.28 -10.54
CA TRP A 43 -2.40 -2.37 -11.87
C TRP A 43 -3.04 -1.36 -12.80
N CYS A 44 -2.26 -0.79 -13.72
CA CYS A 44 -2.80 0.09 -14.75
C CYS A 44 -3.70 -0.72 -15.69
N ALA A 45 -4.91 -0.22 -15.94
CA ALA A 45 -5.90 -0.90 -16.78
C ALA A 45 -5.42 -1.11 -18.23
N ASP A 46 -4.59 -0.20 -18.76
CA ASP A 46 -4.20 -0.25 -20.19
C ASP A 46 -2.81 -0.87 -20.41
N CYS A 47 -1.80 -0.49 -19.62
CA CYS A 47 -0.43 -0.99 -19.80
C CYS A 47 -0.04 -2.14 -18.87
N GLN A 48 -0.91 -2.53 -17.93
CA GLN A 48 -0.66 -3.59 -16.94
C GLN A 48 0.64 -3.39 -16.14
N ALA A 49 1.15 -2.17 -16.05
CA ALA A 49 2.25 -1.83 -15.16
C ALA A 49 1.74 -1.67 -13.71
N PRO A 50 2.55 -2.03 -12.70
CA PRO A 50 2.17 -1.86 -11.30
C PRO A 50 2.08 -0.37 -10.91
N LEU A 51 1.03 -0.01 -10.17
CA LEU A 51 0.77 1.33 -9.65
C LEU A 51 1.32 1.44 -8.22
N LEU A 52 2.63 1.71 -8.12
CA LEU A 52 3.37 1.58 -6.86
C LEU A 52 3.26 2.78 -5.91
N GLN A 53 3.21 4.00 -6.45
CA GLN A 53 3.28 5.23 -5.63
C GLN A 53 2.12 6.19 -5.91
N CYS A 54 1.68 6.24 -7.16
CA CYS A 54 0.60 7.11 -7.56
C CYS A 54 -0.23 6.49 -8.68
N TYR A 55 -1.51 6.89 -8.75
CA TYR A 55 -2.43 6.47 -9.80
C TYR A 55 -3.57 7.46 -9.96
N ILE A 56 -4.24 7.39 -11.10
CA ILE A 56 -5.45 8.13 -11.38
C ILE A 56 -6.61 7.14 -11.42
N SER A 57 -7.64 7.36 -10.61
CA SER A 57 -8.92 6.68 -10.72
C SER A 57 -9.89 7.56 -11.49
N CYS A 58 -10.65 6.97 -12.40
CA CYS A 58 -11.73 7.65 -13.08
C CYS A 58 -13.07 7.01 -12.74
N ASP A 59 -13.99 7.80 -12.18
CA ASP A 59 -15.30 7.31 -11.72
C ASP A 59 -16.20 6.92 -12.90
N ASN A 60 -16.10 7.65 -14.01
CA ASN A 60 -16.84 7.34 -15.23
C ASN A 60 -16.36 6.03 -15.87
N CYS A 61 -15.05 5.80 -15.93
CA CYS A 61 -14.48 4.58 -16.51
C CYS A 61 -14.48 3.39 -15.55
N ARG A 62 -14.53 3.65 -14.24
CA ARG A 62 -14.30 2.65 -13.17
C ARG A 62 -12.95 1.93 -13.31
N MET A 63 -11.93 2.66 -13.76
CA MET A 63 -10.59 2.14 -14.04
C MET A 63 -9.51 2.96 -13.36
N LYS A 64 -8.41 2.30 -12.99
CA LYS A 64 -7.18 2.92 -12.48
C LYS A 64 -6.11 2.95 -13.57
N ARG A 65 -5.42 4.08 -13.73
CA ARG A 65 -4.40 4.28 -14.76
C ARG A 65 -3.15 4.92 -14.19
N CYS A 66 -2.01 4.67 -14.83
CA CYS A 66 -0.81 5.46 -14.64
C CYS A 66 -0.94 6.81 -15.36
N GLU A 67 -0.04 7.74 -15.06
CA GLU A 67 -0.04 9.10 -15.64
C GLU A 67 -0.12 9.11 -17.18
N LYS A 68 0.67 8.25 -17.85
CA LYS A 68 0.77 8.22 -19.31
C LYS A 68 -0.52 7.72 -19.95
N CYS A 69 -1.08 6.65 -19.39
CA CYS A 69 -2.31 6.05 -19.90
C CYS A 69 -3.53 6.94 -19.61
N ASP A 70 -3.57 7.57 -18.43
CA ASP A 70 -4.60 8.56 -18.10
C ASP A 70 -4.59 9.72 -19.09
N GLN A 71 -3.42 10.31 -19.34
CA GLN A 71 -3.27 11.42 -20.26
C GLN A 71 -3.65 11.05 -21.69
N ALA A 72 -3.21 9.90 -22.19
CA ALA A 72 -3.53 9.43 -23.54
C ALA A 72 -5.05 9.26 -23.74
N PHE A 73 -5.75 8.71 -22.73
CA PHE A 73 -7.19 8.44 -22.83
C PHE A 73 -8.06 9.68 -22.54
N HIS A 74 -7.77 10.41 -21.46
CA HIS A 74 -8.60 11.52 -21.00
C HIS A 74 -8.32 12.84 -21.69
N LYS A 75 -7.27 12.95 -22.51
CA LYS A 75 -7.15 14.05 -23.46
C LYS A 75 -8.32 14.10 -24.45
N CYS A 76 -8.89 12.95 -24.81
CA CYS A 76 -10.08 12.85 -25.66
C CYS A 76 -11.40 12.84 -24.86
N HIS A 77 -11.33 12.68 -23.53
CA HIS A 77 -12.50 12.58 -22.64
C HIS A 77 -12.29 13.48 -21.40
N PRO A 78 -12.15 14.81 -21.58
CA PRO A 78 -11.66 15.70 -20.52
C PRO A 78 -12.65 15.85 -19.37
N PHE A 79 -13.95 15.68 -19.61
CA PHE A 79 -15.00 15.90 -18.61
C PHE A 79 -15.26 14.70 -17.69
N HIS A 80 -14.43 13.65 -17.75
CA HIS A 80 -14.50 12.57 -16.79
C HIS A 80 -14.03 13.03 -15.40
N LEU A 81 -14.75 12.61 -14.36
CA LEU A 81 -14.34 12.84 -12.99
C LEU A 81 -13.15 11.92 -12.66
N ARG A 82 -12.00 12.57 -12.45
CA ARG A 82 -10.72 11.90 -12.20
C ARG A 82 -10.19 12.31 -10.84
N THR A 83 -9.66 11.34 -10.11
CA THR A 83 -9.01 11.55 -8.83
C THR A 83 -7.60 10.99 -8.87
N PHE A 84 -6.63 11.87 -8.63
CA PHE A 84 -5.23 11.50 -8.42
C PHE A 84 -5.05 11.04 -6.97
N TYR A 85 -4.35 9.92 -6.79
CA TYR A 85 -3.96 9.38 -5.49
C TYR A 85 -2.44 9.28 -5.43
N GLU A 86 -1.87 9.80 -4.36
CA GLU A 86 -0.46 9.66 -4.01
C GLU A 86 -0.33 9.43 -2.50
N LYS A 87 0.13 8.23 -2.10
CA LYS A 87 0.21 7.82 -0.69
C LYS A 87 -1.13 8.03 0.04
N GLU A 88 -1.19 8.97 0.97
CA GLU A 88 -2.37 9.30 1.79
C GLU A 88 -3.16 10.50 1.25
N ILE A 89 -2.68 11.13 0.19
CA ILE A 89 -3.26 12.34 -0.39
C ILE A 89 -4.07 11.97 -1.63
N SER A 90 -5.24 12.58 -1.77
CA SER A 90 -6.03 12.50 -2.99
C SER A 90 -6.48 13.89 -3.45
N ARG A 91 -6.62 14.04 -4.76
CA ARG A 91 -7.04 15.30 -5.38
C ARG A 91 -7.88 15.04 -6.62
N ILE A 92 -9.01 15.72 -6.73
CA ILE A 92 -9.80 15.75 -7.97
C ILE A 92 -9.04 16.57 -9.03
N LEU A 93 -8.92 16.02 -10.23
CA LEU A 93 -8.31 16.70 -11.38
C LEU A 93 -9.38 17.44 -12.18
N LEU A 94 -9.09 18.70 -12.53
CA LEU A 94 -9.88 19.44 -13.50
C LEU A 94 -9.72 18.83 -14.91
N PRO A 95 -10.65 19.11 -15.84
CA PRO A 95 -10.58 18.58 -17.22
C PRO A 95 -9.24 18.84 -17.91
N GLU A 96 -8.65 20.01 -17.67
CA GLU A 96 -7.38 20.44 -18.25
C GLU A 96 -6.16 19.97 -17.45
N GLN A 97 -6.35 19.34 -16.29
CA GLN A 97 -5.26 18.91 -15.42
C GLN A 97 -4.83 17.47 -15.71
N PHE A 98 -3.52 17.24 -15.74
CA PHE A 98 -2.92 15.92 -15.86
C PHE A 98 -1.77 15.78 -14.87
N ILE A 99 -1.28 14.56 -14.73
CA ILE A 99 -0.12 14.27 -13.88
C ILE A 99 1.10 14.08 -14.77
N LEU A 100 2.21 14.72 -14.40
CA LEU A 100 3.51 14.51 -15.01
C LEU A 100 4.55 14.36 -13.91
N SER A 101 5.18 13.19 -13.81
CA SER A 101 6.17 12.90 -12.76
C SER A 101 5.62 13.16 -11.35
N GLY A 102 4.36 12.80 -11.11
CA GLY A 102 3.67 13.00 -9.83
C GLY A 102 3.15 14.42 -9.57
N GLN A 103 3.40 15.38 -10.46
CA GLN A 103 2.94 16.76 -10.30
C GLN A 103 1.71 17.05 -11.15
N VAL A 104 0.76 17.82 -10.60
CA VAL A 104 -0.41 18.29 -11.35
C VAL A 104 0.03 19.40 -12.29
N VAL A 105 -0.10 19.16 -13.59
CA VAL A 105 0.15 20.12 -14.66
C VAL A 105 -1.15 20.48 -15.35
N ALA A 106 -1.37 21.75 -15.65
CA ALA A 106 -2.45 22.17 -16.53
C ALA A 106 -1.97 22.05 -17.99
N CYS A 107 -2.75 21.42 -18.86
CA CYS A 107 -2.57 21.53 -20.29
C CYS A 107 -2.93 22.97 -20.68
N GLY A 108 -1.90 23.80 -20.85
CA GLY A 108 -2.03 25.12 -21.46
C GLY A 108 -2.51 25.01 -22.90
N LYS A 109 -3.34 25.96 -23.32
CA LYS A 109 -3.61 26.24 -24.73
C LYS A 109 -2.33 26.60 -25.46
#